data_AF-A0A7S2MUC2-F1
#
_entry.id   AF-A0A7S2MUC2-F1
#
_cell.length_a   1.000
_cell.length_b   1.000
_cell.length_c   1.000
_cell.angle_alpha   90.00
_cell.angle_beta   90.00
_cell.angle_gamma   90.00
#
_symmetry.space_group_name_H-M   'P 1'
#
loop_
_entity.id
_entity.type
_entity.pdbx_description
1 polymer ?
#
loop_
_entity_poly.entity_id
_entity_poly.type
_entity_poly.pdbx_seq_one_letter_code
_entity_poly.pdbx_strand_id
1 'polypeptide(L)'
;AVHEGIMDDVGSKYKFAHDQIQLATYSLIPQNQRSSWHLSIGKQMIETYKEEGIEKMLFMIVDQLNRGKTSITKESQRIDLAELNYRAGEKAKSSGLFSSSALYFKEGMDLIDERYWNDH
;
A
#
# COMPACT_ATOMS: atom_id res chain seq x y z
N ALA A 1 -45.39 -19.09 0.33
CA ALA A 1 -44.04 -19.56 -0.06
C ALA A 1 -43.48 -18.51 -1.03
N VAL A 2 -42.43 -17.73 -0.81
CA VAL A 2 -41.35 -17.53 0.20
C VAL A 2 -40.88 -16.07 -0.08
N HIS A 3 -41.01 -15.14 0.87
CA HIS A 3 -39.95 -14.46 1.66
C HIS A 3 -39.05 -13.43 0.91
N GLU A 4 -39.12 -12.18 1.38
CA GLU A 4 -38.08 -11.12 1.57
C GLU A 4 -36.95 -10.92 0.52
N GLY A 5 -36.44 -9.72 0.24
CA GLY A 5 -36.47 -8.45 0.96
C GLY A 5 -35.79 -7.36 0.13
N ILE A 6 -36.10 -6.12 0.52
CA ILE A 6 -35.57 -4.87 -0.03
C ILE A 6 -34.07 -4.80 0.25
N MET A 7 -33.23 -4.71 -0.79
CA MET A 7 -31.82 -4.32 -0.66
C MET A 7 -31.63 -2.96 -1.35
N ASP A 8 -31.10 -2.01 -0.58
CA ASP A 8 -30.87 -0.62 -0.94
C ASP A 8 -30.02 -0.45 -2.21
N ASP A 9 -30.67 -0.05 -3.29
CA ASP A 9 -30.11 0.26 -4.62
C ASP A 9 -29.19 1.51 -4.64
N VAL A 10 -29.10 2.25 -3.52
CA VAL A 10 -28.33 3.50 -3.45
C VAL A 10 -26.85 3.25 -3.17
N GLY A 11 -26.51 2.23 -2.37
CA GLY A 11 -25.12 1.94 -1.99
C GLY A 11 -24.28 1.34 -3.12
N SER A 12 -24.88 0.51 -3.99
CA SER A 12 -24.18 -0.14 -5.09
C SER A 12 -23.88 0.83 -6.24
N LYS A 13 -24.84 1.71 -6.56
CA LYS A 13 -24.69 2.75 -7.60
C LYS A 13 -23.62 3.77 -7.22
N TYR A 14 -23.56 4.18 -5.95
CA TYR A 14 -22.53 5.10 -5.47
C TYR A 14 -21.14 4.47 -5.52
N LYS A 15 -21.01 3.19 -5.12
CA LYS A 15 -19.74 2.45 -5.21
C LYS A 15 -19.28 2.28 -6.65
N PHE A 16 -20.18 1.90 -7.56
CA PHE A 16 -19.85 1.76 -8.99
C PHE A 16 -19.44 3.10 -9.61
N ALA A 17 -20.16 4.19 -9.34
CA ALA A 17 -19.79 5.51 -9.83
C ALA A 17 -18.45 5.99 -9.25
N HIS A 18 -18.22 5.79 -7.95
CA HIS A 18 -16.95 6.11 -7.30
C HIS A 18 -15.79 5.30 -7.92
N ASP A 19 -15.98 4.00 -8.12
CA ASP A 19 -14.97 3.13 -8.74
C ASP A 19 -14.70 3.54 -10.20
N GLN A 20 -15.72 3.88 -10.99
CA GLN A 20 -15.55 4.35 -12.38
C GLN A 20 -14.87 5.72 -12.46
N ILE A 21 -15.21 6.65 -11.57
CA ILE A 21 -14.54 7.95 -11.48
C ILE A 21 -13.09 7.78 -11.03
N GLN A 22 -12.83 6.88 -10.07
CA GLN A 22 -11.49 6.57 -9.61
C GLN A 22 -10.66 5.91 -10.72
N LEU A 23 -11.23 4.96 -11.47
CA LEU A 23 -10.60 4.33 -12.63
C LEU A 23 -10.32 5.33 -13.77
N ALA A 24 -11.27 6.23 -14.07
CA ALA A 24 -11.10 7.26 -15.09
C ALA A 24 -10.02 8.28 -14.69
N THR A 25 -10.05 8.77 -13.45
CA THR A 25 -9.04 9.71 -12.92
C THR A 25 -7.66 9.07 -12.88
N TYR A 26 -7.58 7.80 -12.47
CA TYR A 26 -6.32 7.05 -12.48
C TYR A 26 -5.82 6.84 -13.91
N SER A 27 -6.71 6.59 -14.87
CA SER A 27 -6.40 6.44 -16.30
C SER A 27 -5.84 7.72 -16.94
N LEU A 28 -6.25 8.90 -16.45
CA LEU A 28 -5.76 10.19 -16.92
C LEU A 28 -4.33 10.52 -16.46
N ILE A 29 -3.82 9.86 -15.41
CA ILE A 29 -2.42 10.01 -15.00
C ILE A 29 -1.58 9.12 -15.92
N PRO A 30 -0.61 9.70 -16.66
CA PRO A 30 0.32 8.94 -17.49
C PRO A 30 0.94 7.80 -16.67
N GLN A 31 0.92 6.58 -17.21
CA GLN A 31 1.34 5.38 -16.48
C GLN A 31 2.77 5.49 -15.93
N ASN A 32 3.64 6.23 -16.65
CA ASN A 32 5.02 6.53 -16.26
C ASN A 32 5.15 7.48 -15.05
N GLN A 33 4.09 8.22 -14.67
CA GLN A 33 4.09 9.14 -13.52
C GLN A 33 3.43 8.57 -12.27
N ARG A 34 2.62 7.51 -12.39
CA ARG A 34 1.84 6.98 -11.25
C ARG A 34 2.73 6.53 -10.10
N SER A 35 3.83 5.86 -10.41
CA SER A 35 4.80 5.42 -9.40
C SER A 35 5.40 6.61 -8.63
N SER A 36 5.76 7.70 -9.31
CA SER A 36 6.31 8.88 -8.62
C SER A 36 5.27 9.56 -7.74
N TRP A 37 4.00 9.61 -8.15
CA TRP A 37 2.92 10.15 -7.33
C TRP A 37 2.68 9.33 -6.06
N HIS A 38 2.61 8.01 -6.19
CA HIS A 38 2.48 7.09 -5.07
C HIS A 38 3.64 7.21 -4.06
N LEU A 39 4.87 7.31 -4.57
CA LEU A 39 6.05 7.53 -3.74
C LEU A 39 5.98 8.87 -2.99
N SER A 40 5.57 9.95 -3.68
CA SER A 40 5.41 11.27 -3.07
C SER A 40 4.33 11.29 -1.98
N ILE A 41 3.18 10.64 -2.22
CA ILE A 41 2.09 10.54 -1.22
C ILE A 41 2.59 9.80 0.02
N GLY A 42 3.21 8.63 -0.15
CA GLY A 42 3.73 7.85 0.98
C GLY A 42 4.77 8.62 1.81
N LYS A 43 5.67 9.36 1.14
CA LYS A 43 6.65 10.23 1.82
C LYS A 43 5.99 11.36 2.60
N GLN A 44 5.03 12.06 1.99
CA GLN A 44 4.28 13.11 2.66
C GLN A 44 3.51 12.59 3.87
N MET A 45 2.98 11.37 3.82
CA MET A 45 2.33 10.74 4.97
C MET A 45 3.32 10.51 6.12
N ILE A 46 4.53 10.02 5.83
CA ILE A 46 5.59 9.85 6.84
C ILE A 46 5.96 11.20 7.48
N GLU A 47 6.10 12.25 6.68
CA GLU A 47 6.41 13.60 7.17
C GLU A 47 5.28 14.20 8.03
N THR A 48 4.02 13.88 7.68
CA THR A 48 2.84 14.44 8.36
C THR A 48 2.56 13.77 9.70
N TYR A 49 2.80 12.46 9.82
CA TYR A 49 2.50 11.70 11.02
C TYR A 49 3.74 11.58 11.94
N LYS A 50 3.56 11.86 13.24
CA LYS A 50 4.54 11.46 14.28
C LYS A 50 4.64 9.93 14.35
N GLU A 51 5.66 9.38 15.02
CA GLU A 51 5.89 7.93 15.11
C GLU A 51 4.64 7.12 15.52
N GLU A 52 3.89 7.56 16.54
CA GLU A 52 2.64 6.89 16.95
C GLU A 52 1.54 6.92 15.87
N GLY A 53 1.54 7.96 15.02
CA GLY A 53 0.63 8.09 13.89
C GLY A 53 1.04 7.21 12.71
N ILE A 54 2.35 7.03 12.49
CA ILE A 54 2.89 6.13 11.45
C ILE A 54 2.43 4.70 11.72
N GLU A 55 2.50 4.23 12.96
CA GLU A 55 2.05 2.87 13.29
C GLU A 55 0.57 2.65 12.99
N LYS A 56 -0.29 3.64 13.27
CA LYS A 56 -1.72 3.56 12.93
C LYS A 56 -1.95 3.52 11.43
N MET A 57 -1.20 4.32 10.68
CA MET A 57 -1.33 4.45 9.22
C MET A 57 -0.42 3.51 8.43
N LEU A 58 0.26 2.57 9.10
CA LEU A 58 1.36 1.79 8.53
C LEU A 58 0.99 1.09 7.22
N PHE A 59 -0.17 0.41 7.18
CA PHE A 59 -0.63 -0.25 5.96
C PHE A 59 -0.84 0.75 4.81
N MET A 60 -1.47 1.89 5.10
CA MET A 60 -1.71 2.91 4.07
C MET A 60 -0.41 3.53 3.57
N ILE A 61 0.56 3.79 4.46
CA ILE A 61 1.89 4.28 4.09
C ILE A 61 2.60 3.26 3.19
N VAL A 62 2.69 2.01 3.64
CA VAL A 62 3.40 0.94 2.94
C VAL A 62 2.78 0.65 1.58
N ASP A 63 1.45 0.61 1.49
CA ASP A 63 0.74 0.39 0.22
C ASP A 63 1.03 1.50 -0.81
N GLN A 64 1.10 2.77 -0.37
CA GLN A 64 1.46 3.88 -1.24
C GLN A 64 2.92 3.75 -1.70
N LEU A 65 3.84 3.47 -0.78
CA LEU A 65 5.26 3.35 -1.12
C LEU A 65 5.54 2.14 -2.02
N ASN A 66 4.90 1.00 -1.79
CA ASN A 66 5.03 -0.21 -2.63
C ASN A 66 4.54 0.05 -4.07
N ARG A 67 3.43 0.79 -4.23
CA ARG A 67 2.96 1.22 -5.57
C ARG A 67 3.92 2.21 -6.24
N GLY A 68 4.73 2.91 -5.45
CA GLY A 68 5.76 3.84 -5.90
C GLY A 68 7.17 3.26 -6.05
N LYS A 69 7.36 1.96 -5.78
CA LYS A 69 8.70 1.35 -5.64
C LYS A 69 9.57 1.47 -6.89
N THR A 70 8.96 1.46 -8.08
CA THR A 70 9.71 1.59 -9.36
C THR A 70 10.34 2.96 -9.57
N SER A 71 9.94 3.97 -8.78
CA SER A 71 10.55 5.31 -8.79
C SER A 71 11.66 5.48 -7.76
N ILE A 72 11.98 4.44 -6.97
CA ILE A 72 13.04 4.48 -5.96
C ILE A 72 14.37 4.12 -6.61
N THR A 73 15.29 5.07 -6.69
CA THR A 73 16.62 4.87 -7.28
C THR A 73 17.70 4.59 -6.24
N LYS A 74 17.56 5.13 -5.02
CA LYS A 74 18.54 4.98 -3.94
C LYS A 74 18.31 3.68 -3.18
N GLU A 75 19.40 2.95 -2.91
CA GLU A 75 19.38 1.71 -2.14
C GLU A 75 18.88 1.94 -0.70
N SER A 76 19.32 3.00 -0.04
CA SER A 76 18.86 3.34 1.31
C SER A 76 17.33 3.47 1.39
N GLN A 77 16.70 4.06 0.37
CA GLN A 77 15.25 4.19 0.32
C GLN A 77 14.53 2.85 0.09
N ARG A 78 15.18 1.90 -0.60
CA ARG A 78 14.65 0.53 -0.74
C ARG A 78 14.73 -0.21 0.59
N ILE A 79 15.83 -0.06 1.32
CA ILE A 79 16.01 -0.63 2.66
C ILE A 79 14.96 -0.05 3.64
N ASP A 80 14.78 1.27 3.65
CA ASP A 80 13.76 1.91 4.49
C ASP A 80 12.34 1.36 4.20
N LEU A 81 12.01 1.16 2.91
CA LEU A 81 10.72 0.58 2.53
C LEU A 81 10.64 -0.91 2.87
N ALA A 82 11.74 -1.65 2.79
CA ALA A 82 11.77 -3.06 3.19
C ALA A 82 11.50 -3.21 4.70
N GLU A 83 12.05 -2.33 5.54
CA GLU A 83 11.78 -2.30 6.98
C GLU A 83 10.31 -1.96 7.28
N LEU A 84 9.73 -1.01 6.57
CA LEU A 84 8.30 -0.69 6.71
C LEU A 84 7.42 -1.88 6.30
N ASN A 85 7.79 -2.60 5.24
CA ASN A 85 7.12 -3.84 4.83
C ASN A 85 7.25 -4.95 5.89
N TYR A 86 8.42 -5.10 6.51
CA TYR A 86 8.60 -6.04 7.61
C TYR A 86 7.66 -5.72 8.78
N ARG A 87 7.62 -4.46 9.23
CA ARG A 87 6.71 -4.00 10.29
C ARG A 87 5.24 -4.24 9.94
N ALA A 88 4.84 -3.94 8.70
CA ALA A 88 3.49 -4.21 8.22
C ALA A 88 3.18 -5.71 8.20
N GLY A 89 4.15 -6.53 7.79
CA GLY A 89 4.06 -7.99 7.82
C GLY A 89 3.85 -8.54 9.23
N GLU A 90 4.62 -8.08 10.20
CA GLU A 90 4.49 -8.46 11.62
C GLU A 90 3.14 -8.01 12.20
N LYS A 91 2.71 -6.79 11.91
CA LYS A 91 1.41 -6.26 12.34
C LYS A 91 0.23 -7.02 11.74
N ALA A 92 0.33 -7.38 10.46
CA ALA A 92 -0.68 -8.20 9.80
C ALA A 92 -0.73 -9.61 10.40
N LYS A 93 0.44 -10.22 10.67
CA LYS A 93 0.57 -11.53 11.32
C LYS A 93 -0.09 -11.54 12.70
N SER A 94 0.21 -10.55 13.55
CA SER A 94 -0.37 -10.44 14.89
C SER A 94 -1.88 -10.18 14.88
N SER A 95 -2.40 -9.62 13.78
CA SER A 95 -3.83 -9.39 13.57
C SER A 95 -4.54 -10.57 12.88
N GLY A 96 -3.86 -11.70 12.62
CA GLY A 96 -4.42 -12.87 11.93
C GLY A 96 -4.59 -12.72 10.41
N LEU A 97 -4.04 -11.67 9.81
CA LEU A 97 -4.11 -11.38 8.37
C LEU A 97 -2.92 -12.02 7.63
N PHE A 98 -2.84 -13.36 7.64
CA PHE A 98 -1.67 -14.09 7.15
C PHE A 98 -1.36 -13.87 5.66
N SER A 99 -2.38 -13.76 4.81
CA SER A 99 -2.18 -13.46 3.38
C SER A 99 -1.55 -12.08 3.16
N SER A 100 -2.03 -11.06 3.87
CA SER A 100 -1.43 -9.72 3.82
C SER A 100 -0.02 -9.72 4.39
N SER A 101 0.22 -10.46 5.48
CA SER A 101 1.54 -10.60 6.09
C SER A 101 2.56 -11.17 5.11
N ALA A 102 2.23 -12.28 4.43
CA ALA A 102 3.09 -12.89 3.42
C ALA A 102 3.39 -11.95 2.24
N LEU A 103 2.38 -11.17 1.80
CA LEU A 103 2.56 -10.18 0.74
C LEU A 103 3.54 -9.08 1.14
N TYR A 104 3.40 -8.50 2.35
CA TYR A 104 4.33 -7.47 2.81
C TYR A 104 5.75 -8.01 2.98
N PHE A 105 5.94 -9.20 3.56
CA PHE A 105 7.28 -9.80 3.64
C PHE A 105 7.89 -10.02 2.27
N LYS A 106 7.10 -10.49 1.30
CA LYS A 106 7.57 -10.66 -0.08
C LYS A 106 7.99 -9.33 -0.70
N GLU A 107 7.16 -8.30 -0.58
CA GLU A 107 7.48 -6.96 -1.07
C GLU A 107 8.77 -6.41 -0.44
N GLY A 108 8.98 -6.63 0.86
CA GLY A 108 10.22 -6.27 1.56
C GLY A 108 11.45 -7.00 1.03
N MET A 109 11.36 -8.33 0.82
CA MET A 109 12.46 -9.12 0.26
C MET A 109 12.80 -8.70 -1.18
N ASP A 110 11.79 -8.42 -2.01
CA ASP A 110 11.98 -8.02 -3.41
C ASP A 110 12.65 -6.63 -3.56
N LEU A 111 12.73 -5.84 -2.48
CA LEU A 111 13.38 -4.52 -2.46
C LEU A 111 14.88 -4.57 -2.17
N ILE A 112 15.36 -5.67 -1.61
CA ILE A 112 16.71 -5.84 -1.13
C ILE A 112 17.49 -6.72 -2.13
N ASP A 113 18.65 -6.23 -2.60
CA ASP A 113 19.54 -7.02 -3.44
C ASP A 113 20.08 -8.23 -2.65
N GLU A 114 20.31 -9.37 -3.30
CA GLU A 114 20.88 -10.58 -2.67
C GLU A 114 22.19 -10.32 -1.89
N ARG A 115 22.94 -9.29 -2.29
CA ARG A 115 24.19 -8.87 -1.63
C ARG A 115 23.99 -8.36 -0.21
N TYR A 116 22.86 -7.70 0.06
CA TYR A 116 22.58 -7.14 1.38
C TYR A 116 22.41 -8.23 2.45
N TRP A 117 21.90 -9.41 2.07
CA TRP A 117 21.78 -10.58 2.95
C TRP A 117 23.11 -11.20 3.36
N ASN A 118 24.20 -10.90 2.63
CA ASN A 118 25.53 -11.43 2.94
C ASN A 118 26.35 -10.49 3.84
N ASP A 119 25.96 -9.22 3.92
CA ASP A 119 26.70 -8.18 4.63
C ASP A 119 26.15 -7.89 6.05
N HIS A 120 25.06 -8.53 6.46
CA HIS A 120 24.38 -8.39 7.76
C HIS A 120 23.82 -9.73 8.24
#